data_AF-A0A522T0V7-F1
#
_entry.id   AF-A0A522T0V7-F1
#
_cell.length_a   1.000
_cell.length_b   1.000
_cell.length_c   1.000
_cell.angle_alpha   90.00
_cell.angle_beta   90.00
_cell.angle_gamma   90.00
#
_symmetry.space_group_name_H-M   'P 1'
#
loop_
_entity.id
_entity.type
_entity.pdbx_description
1 polymer ?
#
loop_
_entity_poly.entity_id
_entity_poly.type
_entity_poly.pdbx_seq_one_letter_code
_entity_poly.pdbx_strand_id
1 'polypeptide(L)'
;MNKTVFALALALAFGGTAAVQAQHAPATPAHSMYASQMNWFGGGTYSGAPALNVTAALVEAGGGASHFDFATALVSMLGQDTVNAEVAKLTKQYGKTATDNFIAGMTFAVNDGLKRATEAGVKLPAAPADLKGAKLASTLVTAGTTTDGTWWSGYLFDKALSHDIHVQVMQDIDAKFGHGADENTHKILNQAMYDVAQALKVKGVKLASLH
;
A
#
# COMPACT_ATOMS: atom_id res chain seq x y z
N MET A 1 29.51 76.32 6.47
CA MET A 1 28.23 76.09 5.77
C MET A 1 27.38 75.15 6.61
N ASN A 2 26.31 75.70 7.17
CA ASN A 2 25.00 75.14 7.59
C ASN A 2 24.84 73.60 7.72
N LYS A 3 24.18 73.00 8.72
CA LYS A 3 23.34 73.46 9.85
C LYS A 3 22.96 72.21 10.71
N THR A 4 22.55 72.45 11.97
CA THR A 4 21.65 71.63 12.87
C THR A 4 22.21 70.29 13.39
N VAL A 5 22.51 70.06 14.67
CA VAL A 5 21.80 70.18 15.99
C VAL A 5 20.63 69.20 16.17
N PHE A 6 20.77 68.30 17.17
CA PHE A 6 19.84 67.79 18.22
C PHE A 6 20.43 66.43 18.70
N ALA A 7 21.03 66.23 19.89
CA ALA A 7 20.49 66.29 21.28
C ALA A 7 19.17 65.50 21.41
N LEU A 8 18.92 64.58 22.34
CA LEU A 8 19.58 64.21 23.60
C LEU A 8 18.96 62.88 24.11
N ALA A 9 19.77 62.07 24.80
CA ALA A 9 19.50 61.25 26.00
C ALA A 9 18.33 60.24 26.05
N LEU A 10 18.61 59.03 26.55
CA LEU A 10 18.49 58.61 27.97
C LEU A 10 18.61 57.06 27.98
N ALA A 11 19.75 56.48 28.35
CA ALA A 11 20.23 56.14 29.70
C ALA A 11 19.84 54.73 30.16
N LEU A 12 20.80 54.13 30.88
CA LEU A 12 20.68 53.07 31.89
C LEU A 12 20.44 51.65 31.35
N ALA A 13 20.98 50.58 31.91
CA ALA A 13 22.09 50.27 32.80
C ALA A 13 21.97 48.74 33.08
N PHE A 14 23.00 48.17 33.73
CA PHE A 14 23.05 46.83 34.33
C PHE A 14 23.28 45.68 33.32
N GLY A 15 24.38 44.92 33.35
CA GLY A 15 25.22 44.52 34.47
C GLY A 15 24.59 43.33 35.18
N GLY A 16 25.04 42.10 34.89
CA GLY A 16 24.58 40.91 35.60
C GLY A 16 24.92 39.60 34.89
N THR A 17 25.85 38.87 35.48
CA THR A 17 26.36 37.52 35.16
C THR A 17 25.27 36.43 35.07
N ALA A 18 25.40 35.48 34.13
CA ALA A 18 24.86 34.14 34.29
C ALA A 18 25.67 33.11 33.48
N ALA A 19 25.95 31.98 34.13
CA ALA A 19 26.71 30.84 33.63
C ALA A 19 26.15 30.28 32.31
N VAL A 20 27.03 29.90 31.40
CA VAL A 20 26.69 29.04 30.26
C VAL A 20 26.45 27.63 30.82
N GLN A 21 25.24 27.40 31.30
CA GLN A 21 24.74 26.06 31.54
C GLN A 21 24.45 25.47 30.16
N ALA A 22 25.26 24.50 29.73
CA ALA A 22 24.99 23.73 28.53
C ALA A 22 23.60 23.09 28.70
N GLN A 23 22.60 23.71 28.07
CA GLN A 23 21.30 23.09 27.91
C GLN A 23 21.53 21.84 27.07
N HIS A 24 21.53 20.69 27.73
CA HIS A 24 21.18 19.45 27.06
C HIS A 24 19.86 19.74 26.37
N ALA A 25 19.91 19.82 25.04
CA ALA A 25 18.71 19.76 24.23
C ALA A 25 17.88 18.60 24.79
N PRO A 26 16.58 18.80 25.10
CA PRO A 26 15.75 17.67 25.45
C PRO A 26 15.88 16.69 24.29
N ALA A 27 16.41 15.50 24.58
CA ALA A 27 16.39 14.39 23.65
C ALA A 27 14.95 14.32 23.14
N THR A 28 14.77 14.59 21.85
CA THR A 28 13.49 14.44 21.18
C THR A 28 12.98 13.06 21.57
N PRO A 29 11.79 12.96 22.21
CA PRO A 29 11.33 11.68 22.71
C PRO A 29 11.34 10.68 21.55
N ALA A 30 12.03 9.57 21.80
CA ALA A 30 12.03 8.39 20.95
C ALA A 30 10.60 8.08 20.49
N HIS A 31 10.47 7.80 19.19
CA HIS A 31 9.31 7.25 18.50
C HIS A 31 8.03 7.24 19.32
N SER A 32 7.26 8.33 19.18
CA SER A 32 5.86 8.32 19.55
C SER A 32 5.22 7.07 18.95
N MET A 33 4.64 6.30 19.85
CA MET A 33 4.03 4.99 19.65
C MET A 33 3.23 4.91 18.35
N TYR A 34 3.31 3.75 17.70
CA TYR A 34 2.48 3.25 16.61
C TYR A 34 0.99 3.56 16.81
N ALA A 35 0.57 4.81 16.62
CA ALA A 35 -0.76 5.09 16.13
C ALA A 35 -0.79 4.36 14.79
N SER A 36 -1.45 3.20 14.77
CA SER A 36 -1.65 2.44 13.55
C SER A 36 -2.34 3.40 12.57
N GLN A 37 -1.56 3.99 11.65
CA GLN A 37 -2.15 4.71 10.55
C GLN A 37 -3.05 3.70 9.86
N MET A 38 -4.31 4.06 9.72
CA MET A 38 -5.28 3.24 9.04
C MET A 38 -5.01 3.40 7.55
N ASN A 39 -5.01 2.29 6.80
CA ASN A 39 -4.97 2.36 5.35
C ASN A 39 -6.26 3.03 4.83
N TRP A 40 -6.25 3.60 3.62
CA TRP A 40 -7.30 4.49 3.10
C TRP A 40 -8.71 3.89 3.23
N PHE A 41 -8.83 2.57 3.00
CA PHE A 41 -10.09 1.83 3.04
C PHE A 41 -10.24 0.89 4.25
N GLY A 42 -9.43 1.09 5.29
CA GLY A 42 -9.44 0.30 6.52
C GLY A 42 -8.26 -0.67 6.65
N GLY A 43 -8.12 -1.25 7.84
CA GLY A 43 -6.95 -2.04 8.20
C GLY A 43 -5.75 -1.17 8.60
N GLY A 44 -4.73 -1.80 9.17
CA GLY A 44 -3.49 -1.08 9.49
C GLY A 44 -2.62 -0.84 8.26
N THR A 45 -1.79 0.19 8.31
CA THR A 45 -0.73 0.45 7.32
C THR A 45 0.49 -0.45 7.57
N TYR A 46 1.12 -0.94 6.49
CA TYR A 46 2.45 -1.56 6.58
C TYR A 46 3.55 -0.57 6.18
N SER A 47 4.46 -0.27 7.11
CA SER A 47 5.59 0.66 6.87
C SER A 47 6.96 -0.03 6.73
N GLY A 48 6.97 -1.37 6.60
CA GLY A 48 8.21 -2.12 6.41
C GLY A 48 8.69 -2.12 4.95
N ALA A 49 9.79 -2.81 4.70
CA ALA A 49 10.35 -2.94 3.36
C ALA A 49 9.41 -3.74 2.43
N PRO A 50 9.26 -3.33 1.15
CA PRO A 50 8.41 -4.06 0.23
C PRO A 50 8.95 -5.47 -0.06
N ALA A 51 8.06 -6.43 -0.19
CA ALA A 51 8.34 -7.82 -0.51
C ALA A 51 8.58 -8.02 -2.01
N LEU A 52 9.62 -7.38 -2.56
CA LEU A 52 9.86 -7.29 -4.02
C LEU A 52 9.95 -8.65 -4.73
N ASN A 53 10.41 -9.71 -4.05
CA ASN A 53 10.42 -11.07 -4.61
C ASN A 53 9.00 -11.62 -4.85
N VAL A 54 8.06 -11.30 -3.96
CA VAL A 54 6.64 -11.69 -4.09
C VAL A 54 5.98 -10.86 -5.18
N THR A 55 6.27 -9.56 -5.23
CA THR A 55 5.83 -8.67 -6.32
C THR A 55 6.34 -9.18 -7.67
N ALA A 56 7.61 -9.56 -7.77
CA ALA A 56 8.20 -10.11 -8.99
C ALA A 56 7.49 -11.38 -9.46
N ALA A 57 7.19 -12.29 -8.53
CA ALA A 57 6.47 -13.52 -8.84
C ALA A 57 5.02 -13.27 -9.29
N LEU A 58 4.32 -12.32 -8.67
CA LEU A 58 2.97 -11.91 -9.12
C LEU A 58 3.02 -11.33 -10.54
N VAL A 59 3.97 -10.45 -10.81
CA VAL A 59 4.14 -9.80 -12.12
C VAL A 59 4.45 -10.84 -13.19
N GLU A 60 5.37 -11.77 -12.91
CA GLU A 60 5.68 -12.89 -13.81
C GLU A 60 4.45 -13.77 -14.07
N ALA A 61 3.68 -14.10 -13.03
CA ALA A 61 2.45 -14.88 -13.18
C ALA A 61 1.40 -14.19 -14.06
N GLY A 62 1.39 -12.85 -14.09
CA GLY A 62 0.54 -12.04 -14.94
C GLY A 62 1.06 -11.79 -16.35
N GLY A 63 2.18 -12.39 -16.76
CA GLY A 63 2.76 -12.21 -18.10
C GLY A 63 3.96 -11.24 -18.16
N GLY A 64 4.47 -10.81 -17.02
CA GLY A 64 5.66 -9.96 -16.92
C GLY A 64 5.37 -8.46 -16.93
N ALA A 65 6.38 -7.65 -16.62
CA ALA A 65 6.22 -6.22 -16.33
C ALA A 65 5.68 -5.37 -17.49
N SER A 66 5.84 -5.81 -18.75
CA SER A 66 5.35 -5.08 -19.93
C SER A 66 3.97 -5.53 -20.41
N HIS A 67 3.47 -6.67 -19.91
CA HIS A 67 2.24 -7.31 -20.38
C HIS A 67 1.35 -7.79 -19.23
N PHE A 68 1.53 -7.23 -18.04
CA PHE A 68 0.83 -7.69 -16.85
C PHE A 68 -0.69 -7.61 -17.03
N ASP A 69 -1.34 -8.74 -16.78
CA ASP A 69 -2.79 -8.88 -16.69
C ASP A 69 -3.18 -9.67 -15.44
N PHE A 70 -4.10 -9.12 -14.65
CA PHE A 70 -4.49 -9.70 -13.38
C PHE A 70 -5.29 -11.00 -13.53
N ALA A 71 -6.14 -11.12 -14.55
CA ALA A 71 -6.87 -12.36 -14.80
C ALA A 71 -5.90 -13.50 -15.16
N THR A 72 -4.87 -13.20 -15.97
CA THR A 72 -3.77 -14.12 -16.28
C THR A 72 -3.03 -14.56 -15.03
N ALA A 73 -2.72 -13.61 -14.12
CA ALA A 73 -2.08 -13.93 -12.85
C ALA A 73 -2.94 -14.86 -11.97
N LEU A 74 -4.25 -14.59 -11.87
CA LEU A 74 -5.19 -15.45 -11.13
C LEU A 74 -5.23 -16.86 -11.72
N VAL A 75 -5.32 -17.00 -13.04
CA VAL A 75 -5.36 -18.31 -13.72
C VAL A 75 -4.04 -19.06 -13.53
N SER A 76 -2.91 -18.38 -13.62
CA SER A 76 -1.57 -18.95 -13.37
C SER A 76 -1.44 -19.47 -11.92
N MET A 77 -2.06 -18.79 -10.97
CA MET A 77 -2.02 -19.16 -9.55
C MET A 77 -2.99 -20.29 -9.16
N LEU A 78 -4.21 -20.26 -9.70
CA LEU A 78 -5.34 -21.02 -9.17
C LEU A 78 -5.96 -22.00 -10.19
N GLY A 79 -5.66 -21.84 -11.47
CA GLY A 79 -6.27 -22.60 -12.56
C GLY A 79 -7.57 -21.97 -13.07
N GLN A 80 -7.87 -22.19 -14.36
CA GLN A 80 -8.96 -21.54 -15.07
C GLN A 80 -10.34 -21.80 -14.45
N ASP A 81 -10.64 -23.05 -14.10
CA ASP A 81 -11.96 -23.43 -13.58
C ASP A 81 -12.25 -22.76 -12.23
N THR A 82 -11.24 -22.71 -11.35
CA THR A 82 -11.34 -22.03 -10.05
C THR A 82 -11.56 -20.53 -10.23
N VAL A 83 -10.82 -19.89 -11.13
CA VAL A 83 -11.00 -18.46 -11.42
C VAL A 83 -12.37 -18.17 -12.02
N ASN A 84 -12.83 -18.98 -12.97
CA ASN A 84 -14.16 -18.81 -13.57
C ASN A 84 -15.29 -18.94 -12.53
N ALA A 85 -15.18 -19.92 -11.63
CA ALA A 85 -16.14 -20.08 -10.54
C ALA A 85 -16.13 -18.87 -9.58
N GLU A 86 -14.95 -18.36 -9.25
CA GLU A 86 -14.81 -17.18 -8.39
C GLU A 86 -15.38 -15.92 -9.05
N VAL A 87 -15.04 -15.65 -10.31
CA VAL A 87 -15.58 -14.52 -11.06
C VAL A 87 -17.10 -14.60 -11.19
N ALA A 88 -17.66 -15.79 -11.41
CA ALA A 88 -19.11 -15.99 -11.43
C ALA A 88 -19.76 -15.68 -10.07
N LYS A 89 -19.12 -16.10 -8.97
CA LYS A 89 -19.58 -15.79 -7.61
C LYS A 89 -19.53 -14.29 -7.33
N LEU A 90 -18.41 -13.64 -7.60
CA LEU A 90 -18.24 -12.19 -7.43
C LEU A 90 -19.23 -11.41 -8.30
N THR A 91 -19.45 -11.85 -9.53
CA THR A 91 -20.47 -11.28 -10.44
C THR A 91 -21.88 -11.35 -9.85
N LYS A 92 -22.23 -12.47 -9.20
CA LYS A 92 -23.52 -12.61 -8.52
C LYS A 92 -23.62 -11.71 -7.29
N GLN A 93 -22.53 -11.51 -6.56
CA GLN A 93 -22.49 -10.76 -5.29
C GLN A 93 -22.45 -9.24 -5.51
N TYR A 94 -21.65 -8.77 -6.46
CA TYR A 94 -21.37 -7.34 -6.68
C TYR A 94 -21.93 -6.81 -8.00
N GLY A 95 -22.38 -7.69 -8.88
CA GLY A 95 -22.77 -7.35 -10.24
C GLY A 95 -21.61 -7.41 -11.22
N LYS A 96 -21.95 -7.57 -12.50
CA LYS A 96 -20.97 -7.74 -13.60
C LYS A 96 -20.06 -6.52 -13.74
N THR A 97 -20.62 -5.32 -13.78
CA THR A 97 -19.83 -4.08 -13.94
C THR A 97 -18.80 -3.89 -12.83
N ALA A 98 -19.20 -4.12 -11.57
CA ALA A 98 -18.29 -4.01 -10.43
C ALA A 98 -17.15 -5.05 -10.49
N THR A 99 -17.48 -6.28 -10.91
CA THR A 99 -16.51 -7.37 -11.03
C THR A 99 -15.53 -7.14 -12.20
N ASP A 100 -16.03 -6.71 -13.36
CA ASP A 100 -15.19 -6.36 -14.51
C ASP A 100 -14.26 -5.19 -14.16
N ASN A 101 -14.79 -4.15 -13.49
CA ASN A 101 -14.00 -3.00 -13.04
C ASN A 101 -12.96 -3.39 -12.00
N PHE A 102 -13.24 -4.35 -11.12
CA PHE A 102 -12.24 -4.87 -10.18
C PHE A 102 -11.07 -5.54 -10.91
N ILE A 103 -11.34 -6.42 -11.88
CA ILE A 103 -10.27 -7.10 -12.64
C ILE A 103 -9.43 -6.07 -13.41
N ALA A 104 -10.09 -5.13 -14.10
CA ALA A 104 -9.40 -4.05 -14.82
C ALA A 104 -8.64 -3.11 -13.87
N GLY A 105 -9.21 -2.79 -12.71
CA GLY A 105 -8.62 -1.96 -11.67
C GLY A 105 -7.35 -2.57 -11.09
N MET A 106 -7.36 -3.88 -10.83
CA MET A 106 -6.15 -4.61 -10.41
C MET A 106 -5.07 -4.64 -11.48
N THR A 107 -5.44 -4.85 -12.75
CA THR A 107 -4.50 -4.76 -13.87
C THR A 107 -3.88 -3.35 -13.96
N PHE A 108 -4.69 -2.29 -13.80
CA PHE A 108 -4.18 -0.93 -13.78
C PHE A 108 -3.27 -0.67 -12.58
N ALA A 109 -3.71 -1.01 -11.36
CA ALA A 109 -2.99 -0.75 -10.12
C ALA A 109 -1.58 -1.37 -10.11
N VAL A 110 -1.43 -2.60 -10.62
CA VAL A 110 -0.11 -3.24 -10.72
C VAL A 110 0.77 -2.56 -11.77
N ASN A 111 0.21 -2.25 -12.95
CA ASN A 111 0.97 -1.57 -14.01
C ASN A 111 1.41 -0.16 -13.58
N ASP A 112 0.52 0.59 -12.93
CA ASP A 112 0.85 1.92 -12.41
C ASP A 112 1.83 1.83 -11.24
N GLY A 113 1.65 0.88 -10.31
CA GLY A 113 2.60 0.60 -9.24
C GLY A 113 4.01 0.27 -9.75
N LEU A 114 4.13 -0.51 -10.83
CA LEU A 114 5.41 -0.78 -11.48
C LEU A 114 6.05 0.47 -12.09
N LYS A 115 5.23 1.32 -12.72
CA LYS A 115 5.68 2.61 -13.25
C LYS A 115 6.18 3.51 -12.11
N ARG A 116 5.40 3.70 -11.04
CA ARG A 116 5.77 4.53 -9.88
C ARG A 116 7.00 4.01 -9.17
N ALA A 117 7.11 2.69 -8.99
CA ALA A 117 8.31 2.06 -8.44
C ALA A 117 9.55 2.35 -9.31
N THR A 118 9.41 2.27 -10.64
CA THR A 118 10.49 2.58 -11.58
C THR A 118 10.90 4.06 -11.52
N GLU A 119 9.93 4.98 -11.45
CA GLU A 119 10.16 6.42 -11.27
C GLU A 119 10.88 6.72 -9.94
N ALA A 120 10.60 5.94 -8.89
CA ALA A 120 11.27 5.99 -7.60
C ALA A 120 12.64 5.27 -7.58
N GLY A 121 13.11 4.73 -8.70
CA GLY A 121 14.39 4.03 -8.80
C GLY A 121 14.40 2.61 -8.22
N VAL A 122 13.23 2.05 -7.88
CA VAL A 122 13.09 0.68 -7.40
C VAL A 122 13.18 -0.29 -8.58
N LYS A 123 14.05 -1.30 -8.46
CA LYS A 123 14.19 -2.36 -9.46
C LYS A 123 13.52 -3.62 -8.95
N LEU A 124 12.63 -4.17 -9.77
CA LEU A 124 12.04 -5.48 -9.51
C LEU A 124 13.11 -6.57 -9.71
N PRO A 125 13.34 -7.46 -8.72
CA PRO A 125 14.25 -8.58 -8.89
C PRO A 125 13.66 -9.61 -9.87
N ALA A 126 14.46 -10.60 -10.27
CA ALA A 126 13.94 -11.76 -10.97
C ALA A 126 12.96 -12.52 -10.06
N ALA A 127 11.86 -13.03 -10.65
CA ALA A 127 10.90 -13.84 -9.93
C ALA A 127 11.57 -15.14 -9.41
N PRO A 128 11.41 -15.50 -8.12
CA PRO A 128 11.89 -16.77 -7.60
C PRO A 128 11.20 -17.94 -8.33
N ALA A 129 11.99 -18.86 -8.92
CA ALA A 129 11.49 -19.93 -9.78
C ALA A 129 10.52 -20.92 -9.08
N ASP A 130 10.58 -20.99 -7.76
CA ASP A 130 9.74 -21.84 -6.91
C ASP A 130 8.49 -21.12 -6.39
N LEU A 131 8.41 -19.78 -6.47
CA LEU A 131 7.28 -18.99 -5.99
C LEU A 131 6.23 -18.81 -7.10
N LYS A 132 5.42 -19.85 -7.31
CA LYS A 132 4.41 -19.91 -8.39
C LYS A 132 3.16 -20.70 -7.98
N GLY A 133 2.12 -20.64 -8.80
CA GLY A 133 0.89 -21.41 -8.59
C GLY A 133 0.27 -21.16 -7.21
N ALA A 134 -0.22 -22.22 -6.58
CA ALA A 134 -0.79 -22.18 -5.23
C ALA A 134 0.19 -21.65 -4.16
N LYS A 135 1.51 -21.84 -4.33
CA LYS A 135 2.50 -21.31 -3.37
C LYS A 135 2.53 -19.78 -3.42
N LEU A 136 2.48 -19.19 -4.61
CA LEU A 136 2.37 -17.74 -4.77
C LEU A 136 1.04 -17.22 -4.20
N ALA A 137 -0.09 -17.84 -4.54
CA ALA A 137 -1.38 -17.44 -3.99
C ALA A 137 -1.43 -17.49 -2.46
N SER A 138 -0.95 -18.58 -1.85
CA SER A 138 -0.86 -18.68 -0.39
C SER A 138 0.07 -17.62 0.21
N THR A 139 1.16 -17.27 -0.48
CA THR A 139 2.09 -16.22 -0.04
C THR A 139 1.43 -14.84 -0.06
N LEU A 140 0.62 -14.54 -1.09
CA LEU A 140 -0.17 -13.31 -1.17
C LEU A 140 -1.26 -13.24 -0.11
N VAL A 141 -1.93 -14.37 0.18
CA VAL A 141 -2.86 -14.48 1.31
C VAL A 141 -2.13 -14.11 2.61
N THR A 142 -1.03 -14.79 2.93
CA THR A 142 -0.25 -14.49 4.14
C THR A 142 0.27 -13.05 4.18
N ALA A 143 0.66 -12.48 3.04
CA ALA A 143 1.14 -11.11 2.99
C ALA A 143 0.05 -10.11 3.39
N GLY A 144 -1.18 -10.25 2.88
CA GLY A 144 -2.30 -9.37 3.22
C GLY A 144 -2.98 -9.65 4.57
N THR A 145 -2.67 -10.78 5.24
CA THR A 145 -3.21 -11.09 6.58
C THR A 145 -2.47 -10.33 7.69
N THR A 146 -3.19 -9.53 8.46
CA THR A 146 -2.70 -8.82 9.65
C THR A 146 -2.63 -9.73 10.87
N THR A 147 -2.02 -9.25 11.97
CA THR A 147 -1.78 -10.03 13.20
C THR A 147 -3.05 -10.52 13.89
N ASP A 148 -4.19 -9.86 13.67
CA ASP A 148 -5.50 -10.26 14.16
C ASP A 148 -6.19 -11.32 13.26
N GLY A 149 -5.54 -11.70 12.16
CA GLY A 149 -6.04 -12.66 11.17
C GLY A 149 -6.84 -12.02 10.03
N THR A 150 -7.13 -10.72 10.06
CA THR A 150 -7.93 -10.07 9.01
C THR A 150 -7.10 -9.87 7.74
N TRP A 151 -7.66 -10.20 6.58
CA TRP A 151 -7.00 -9.93 5.31
C TRP A 151 -7.40 -8.57 4.77
N TRP A 152 -6.42 -7.69 4.51
CA TRP A 152 -6.63 -6.33 4.00
C TRP A 152 -5.85 -6.07 2.72
N SER A 153 -6.56 -5.63 1.68
CA SER A 153 -6.00 -5.25 0.37
C SER A 153 -4.96 -4.15 0.49
N GLY A 154 -5.28 -3.07 1.21
CA GLY A 154 -4.34 -1.97 1.41
C GLY A 154 -3.05 -2.40 2.12
N TYR A 155 -3.14 -3.33 3.07
CA TYR A 155 -1.98 -3.90 3.76
C TYR A 155 -1.13 -4.77 2.84
N LEU A 156 -1.76 -5.55 1.94
CA LEU A 156 -1.05 -6.26 0.88
C LEU A 156 -0.31 -5.29 -0.05
N PHE A 157 -0.99 -4.23 -0.50
CA PHE A 157 -0.41 -3.27 -1.43
C PHE A 157 0.75 -2.48 -0.83
N ASP A 158 0.63 -2.05 0.43
CA ASP A 158 1.74 -1.46 1.18
C ASP A 158 2.95 -2.42 1.23
N LYS A 159 2.74 -3.73 1.42
CA LYS A 159 3.82 -4.73 1.36
C LYS A 159 4.37 -4.96 -0.05
N ALA A 160 3.55 -4.84 -1.08
CA ALA A 160 3.99 -5.09 -2.45
C ALA A 160 4.81 -3.93 -3.01
N LEU A 161 4.45 -2.69 -2.64
CA LEU A 161 4.94 -1.46 -3.28
C LEU A 161 5.65 -0.49 -2.33
N SER A 162 5.55 -0.65 -1.01
CA SER A 162 5.68 0.40 0.02
C SER A 162 4.44 1.28 0.13
N HIS A 163 4.20 1.82 1.33
CA HIS A 163 3.03 2.66 1.60
C HIS A 163 2.98 3.92 0.72
N ASP A 164 4.12 4.62 0.55
CA ASP A 164 4.15 5.87 -0.22
C ASP A 164 3.79 5.64 -1.70
N ILE A 165 4.33 4.58 -2.31
CA ILE A 165 3.99 4.24 -3.70
C ILE A 165 2.53 3.76 -3.79
N HIS A 166 2.06 2.97 -2.83
CA HIS A 166 0.67 2.54 -2.81
C HIS A 166 -0.29 3.74 -2.72
N VAL A 167 0.00 4.74 -1.89
CA VAL A 167 -0.79 5.99 -1.83
C VAL A 167 -0.79 6.74 -3.16
N GLN A 168 0.34 6.80 -3.86
CA GLN A 168 0.38 7.41 -5.21
C GLN A 168 -0.51 6.66 -6.21
N VAL A 169 -0.48 5.32 -6.19
CA VAL A 169 -1.34 4.50 -7.07
C VAL A 169 -2.83 4.76 -6.77
N MET A 170 -3.22 4.81 -5.50
CA MET A 170 -4.59 5.16 -5.10
C MET A 170 -5.00 6.54 -5.63
N GLN A 171 -4.11 7.55 -5.49
CA GLN A 171 -4.35 8.89 -6.04
C GLN A 171 -4.49 8.89 -7.57
N ASP A 172 -3.72 8.07 -8.28
CA ASP A 172 -3.80 7.94 -9.73
C ASP A 172 -5.10 7.25 -10.19
N ILE A 173 -5.57 6.24 -9.44
CA ILE A 173 -6.88 5.61 -9.66
C ILE A 173 -7.99 6.63 -9.42
N ASP A 174 -7.94 7.36 -8.30
CA ASP A 174 -8.93 8.38 -7.96
C ASP A 174 -9.02 9.47 -9.04
N ALA A 175 -7.87 9.94 -9.53
CA ALA A 175 -7.82 10.95 -10.58
C ALA A 175 -8.38 10.43 -11.93
N LYS A 176 -8.20 9.14 -12.25
CA LYS A 176 -8.53 8.58 -13.56
C LYS A 176 -9.92 7.95 -13.63
N PHE A 177 -10.33 7.27 -12.56
CA PHE A 177 -11.53 6.44 -12.49
C PHE A 177 -12.46 6.83 -11.35
N GLY A 178 -12.01 7.67 -10.41
CA GLY A 178 -12.77 8.14 -9.26
C GLY A 178 -12.63 7.24 -8.03
N HIS A 179 -12.83 7.84 -6.86
CA HIS A 179 -12.68 7.18 -5.55
C HIS A 179 -13.47 5.88 -5.39
N GLY A 180 -14.69 5.84 -5.93
CA GLY A 180 -15.51 4.63 -5.89
C GLY A 180 -14.93 3.46 -6.68
N ALA A 181 -14.10 3.70 -7.70
CA ALA A 181 -13.42 2.65 -8.44
C ALA A 181 -12.27 2.03 -7.63
N ASP A 182 -11.55 2.86 -6.88
CA ASP A 182 -10.50 2.40 -5.97
C ASP A 182 -11.08 1.60 -4.80
N GLU A 183 -12.13 2.14 -4.17
CA GLU A 183 -12.86 1.46 -3.11
C GLU A 183 -13.40 0.09 -3.59
N ASN A 184 -13.99 0.04 -4.79
CA ASN A 184 -14.48 -1.21 -5.38
C ASN A 184 -13.34 -2.23 -5.59
N THR A 185 -12.16 -1.78 -6.01
CA THR A 185 -10.99 -2.64 -6.18
C THR A 185 -10.56 -3.24 -4.84
N HIS A 186 -10.43 -2.41 -3.80
CA HIS A 186 -10.07 -2.84 -2.46
C HIS A 186 -11.10 -3.80 -1.84
N LYS A 187 -12.38 -3.48 -1.99
CA LYS A 187 -13.52 -4.24 -1.48
C LYS A 187 -13.59 -5.64 -2.09
N ILE A 188 -13.59 -5.74 -3.41
CA ILE A 188 -13.71 -7.03 -4.09
C ILE A 188 -12.42 -7.86 -3.89
N LEU A 189 -11.25 -7.22 -3.82
CA LEU A 189 -10.01 -7.94 -3.51
C LEU A 189 -10.04 -8.56 -2.12
N ASN A 190 -10.60 -7.88 -1.11
CA ASN A 190 -10.75 -8.43 0.24
C ASN A 190 -11.58 -9.72 0.25
N GLN A 191 -12.71 -9.73 -0.46
CA GLN A 191 -13.53 -10.93 -0.63
C GLN A 191 -12.76 -12.02 -1.38
N ALA A 192 -12.24 -11.71 -2.57
CA ALA A 192 -11.55 -12.68 -3.42
C ALA A 192 -10.38 -13.36 -2.71
N MET A 193 -9.56 -12.61 -1.97
CA MET A 193 -8.40 -13.18 -1.28
C MET A 193 -8.76 -13.95 -0.01
N TYR A 194 -9.87 -13.60 0.66
CA TYR A 194 -10.46 -14.46 1.68
C TYR A 194 -10.91 -15.81 1.09
N ASP A 195 -11.55 -15.79 -0.07
CA ASP A 195 -12.01 -17.02 -0.74
C ASP A 195 -10.86 -17.88 -1.26
N VAL A 196 -9.79 -17.27 -1.78
CA VAL A 196 -8.53 -17.95 -2.10
C VAL A 196 -7.96 -18.63 -0.86
N ALA A 197 -7.97 -17.95 0.31
CA ALA A 197 -7.53 -18.56 1.56
C ALA A 197 -8.34 -19.81 1.91
N GLN A 198 -9.67 -19.77 1.74
CA GLN A 198 -10.54 -20.93 1.98
C GLN A 198 -10.26 -22.08 0.99
N ALA A 199 -10.14 -21.77 -0.30
CA ALA A 199 -9.84 -22.75 -1.34
C ALA A 199 -8.49 -23.47 -1.10
N LEU A 200 -7.49 -22.72 -0.63
CA LEU A 200 -6.16 -23.23 -0.29
C LEU A 200 -6.05 -23.80 1.13
N LYS A 201 -7.13 -23.74 1.92
CA LYS A 201 -7.19 -24.18 3.32
C LYS A 201 -6.18 -23.46 4.23
N VAL A 202 -5.87 -22.20 3.93
CA VAL A 202 -5.07 -21.32 4.78
C VAL A 202 -5.91 -20.96 6.01
N LYS A 203 -5.47 -21.40 7.19
CA LYS A 203 -6.22 -21.22 8.44
C LYS A 203 -6.02 -19.83 9.03
N GLY A 204 -7.02 -19.37 9.79
CA GLY A 204 -6.91 -18.14 10.59
C GLY A 204 -7.12 -16.84 9.82
N VAL A 205 -7.49 -16.92 8.53
CA VAL A 205 -7.82 -15.75 7.71
C VAL A 205 -9.27 -15.33 7.98
N LYS A 206 -9.48 -14.06 8.28
CA LYS A 206 -10.78 -13.42 8.48
C LYS A 206 -11.04 -12.44 7.34
N LEU A 207 -12.30 -12.32 6.96
CA LEU A 207 -12.77 -11.36 5.98
C LEU A 207 -12.74 -9.94 6.57
N ALA A 208 -12.20 -8.98 5.84
CA ALA A 208 -12.21 -7.56 6.23
C ALA A 208 -13.64 -7.01 6.33
N SER A 209 -13.82 -5.96 7.13
CA SER A 209 -15.14 -5.31 7.25
C SER A 209 -15.59 -4.63 5.95
N LEU A 210 -14.64 -4.20 5.10
CA LEU A 210 -14.92 -3.78 3.74
C LEU A 210 -14.84 -5.00 2.81
N HIS A 211 -16.00 -5.54 2.44
CA HIS A 211 -16.14 -6.57 1.40
C HIS A 211 -17.47 -6.42 0.69
#